data_AF-A0A0J1FVW4-F1
#
_entry.id   AF-A0A0J1FVW4-F1
#
_cell.length_a   1.000
_cell.length_b   1.000
_cell.length_c   1.000
_cell.angle_alpha   90.00
_cell.angle_beta   90.00
_cell.angle_gamma   90.00
#
_symmetry.space_group_name_H-M   'P 1'
#
loop_
_entity.id
_entity.type
_entity.pdbx_description
1 polymer ?
#
loop_
_entity_poly.entity_id
_entity_poly.type
_entity_poly.pdbx_seq_one_letter_code
_entity_poly.pdbx_strand_id
1 'polypeptide(L)' 'MNFRWLAIIPFIFMLCSMPFVNRVTPYVLGMPFILFWIVLSVVVTSIIMGLIYKLDPINHGGDK' A
#
# COMPACT_ATOMS: atom_id res chain seq x y z
N MET A 1 17.30 -12.96 1.26
CA MET A 1 17.31 -11.50 1.03
C MET A 1 16.28 -10.89 1.97
N ASN A 2 16.62 -9.90 2.79
CA ASN A 2 15.78 -9.48 3.93
C ASN A 2 14.50 -8.75 3.46
N PHE A 3 13.43 -9.50 3.20
CA PHE A 3 12.13 -9.00 2.69
C PHE A 3 11.37 -8.07 3.66
N ARG A 4 11.85 -7.95 4.91
CA ARG A 4 11.26 -7.14 5.98
C ARG A 4 11.06 -5.66 5.61
N TRP A 5 11.85 -5.12 4.68
CA TRP A 5 11.73 -3.74 4.24
C TRP A 5 10.46 -3.47 3.41
N LEU A 6 9.90 -4.46 2.73
CA LEU A 6 8.66 -4.29 1.95
C LEU A 6 7.44 -4.04 2.84
N ALA A 7 7.46 -4.55 4.07
CA ALA A 7 6.42 -4.35 5.08
C ALA A 7 6.44 -2.96 5.73
N ILE A 8 7.52 -2.19 5.55
CA ILE A 8 7.62 -0.81 6.05
C ILE A 8 6.93 0.18 5.10
N ILE A 9 6.81 -0.17 3.81
CA ILE A 9 6.16 0.65 2.79
C ILE A 9 4.74 1.08 3.18
N PRO A 10 3.81 0.19 3.60
CA PRO A 10 2.46 0.60 3.98
C PRO A 10 2.45 1.44 5.26
N PHE A 11 3.46 1.31 6.12
CA PHE A 11 3.60 2.11 7.34
C PHE A 11 4.01 3.56 7.04
N ILE A 12 4.99 3.74 6.15
CA ILE A 12 5.35 5.07 5.63
C ILE A 12 4.17 5.65 4.84
N PHE A 13 3.45 4.82 4.09
CA PHE A 13 2.25 5.22 3.37
C PHE A 13 1.16 5.74 4.31
N MET A 14 0.90 5.06 5.43
CA MET A 14 -0.03 5.55 6.46
C MET A 14 0.45 6.85 7.11
N LEU A 15 1.74 6.97 7.47
CA LEU A 15 2.29 8.15 8.15
C LEU A 15 2.37 9.39 7.24
N CYS A 16 2.59 9.21 5.94
CA CYS A 16 2.54 10.28 4.94
C CYS A 16 1.16 10.94 4.79
N SER A 17 0.12 10.39 5.42
CA SER A 17 -1.22 10.99 5.44
C SER A 17 -1.30 12.28 6.29
N MET A 18 -0.38 12.46 7.25
CA MET A 18 -0.36 13.59 8.21
C MET A 18 -0.42 15.00 7.57
N PRO A 19 0.35 15.35 6.52
CA PRO A 19 0.22 16.65 5.86
C PRO A 19 -1.03 16.81 4.99
N PHE A 20 -1.70 15.71 4.59
CA PHE A 20 -2.86 15.77 3.70
C PHE A 20 -4.20 15.93 4.42
N VAL A 21 -4.27 15.64 5.72
CA VAL A 21 -5.52 15.76 6.50
C VAL A 21 -5.96 17.22 6.68
N ASN A 22 -5.06 18.19 6.56
CA ASN A 22 -5.39 19.61 6.79
C ASN A 22 -5.83 20.38 5.54
N ARG A 23 -6.15 19.71 4.43
CA ARG A 23 -6.67 20.40 3.23
C ARG A 23 -7.60 19.50 2.41
N VAL A 24 -8.89 19.78 2.49
CA VAL A 24 -10.00 19.09 1.77
C VAL A 24 -10.11 19.44 0.28
N THR A 25 -9.38 20.45 -0.19
CA THR A 25 -9.56 21.01 -1.54
C THR A 25 -8.81 20.35 -2.70
N PRO A 26 -7.89 19.37 -2.56
CA PRO A 26 -7.53 18.56 -3.71
C PRO A 26 -8.67 17.57 -3.98
N TYR A 27 -9.39 17.76 -5.08
CA TYR A 27 -10.24 16.73 -5.64
C TYR A 27 -9.43 15.95 -6.68
N VAL A 28 -9.40 14.63 -6.55
CA VAL A 28 -8.71 13.73 -7.48
C VAL A 28 -9.77 12.83 -8.09
N LEU A 29 -9.85 12.80 -9.44
CA LEU A 29 -10.85 12.03 -10.19
C LEU A 29 -12.31 12.38 -9.79
N GLY A 30 -12.56 13.63 -9.39
CA GLY A 30 -13.88 14.09 -8.92
C GLY A 30 -14.22 13.65 -7.48
N MET A 31 -13.29 13.00 -6.78
CA MET A 31 -13.47 12.53 -5.40
C MET A 31 -12.62 13.36 -4.43
N PRO A 32 -13.07 13.57 -3.18
CA PRO A 32 -12.22 14.10 -2.11
C PRO A 32 -10.91 13.32 -2.00
N PHE A 33 -9.79 14.02 -1.82
CA PHE A 33 -8.46 13.40 -1.72
C PHE A 33 -8.40 12.23 -0.73
N ILE A 34 -9.10 12.34 0.42
CA ILE A 34 -9.13 11.30 1.44
C ILE A 34 -9.69 9.97 0.89
N LEU A 35 -10.74 10.02 0.06
CA LEU A 35 -11.33 8.82 -0.55
C LEU A 35 -10.38 8.19 -1.57
N PHE A 36 -9.80 9.03 -2.43
CA PHE A 36 -8.76 8.59 -3.37
C PHE A 36 -7.59 7.92 -2.63
N TRP A 37 -7.15 8.51 -1.53
CA TRP A 37 -6.03 8.02 -0.72
C TRP A 37 -6.31 6.67 -0.06
N ILE A 38 -7.53 6.47 0.46
CA ILE A 38 -7.96 5.17 1.01
C ILE A 38 -7.92 4.10 -0.08
N VAL A 39 -8.50 4.37 -1.25
CA VAL A 39 -8.52 3.42 -2.38
C VAL A 39 -7.08 3.09 -2.81
N LEU A 40 -6.25 4.12 -2.96
CA LEU A 40 -4.86 3.95 -3.37
C LEU A 40 -4.06 3.15 -2.32
N SER A 41 -4.32 3.36 -1.02
CA SER A 41 -3.71 2.57 0.05
C SER A 41 -4.06 1.07 -0.06
N VAL A 42 -5.30 0.73 -0.41
CA VAL A 42 -5.75 -0.67 -0.63
C VAL A 42 -5.07 -1.29 -1.86
N VAL A 43 -4.91 -0.52 -2.93
CA VAL A 43 -4.20 -0.98 -4.14
C VAL A 43 -2.73 -1.22 -3.83
N VAL A 44 -2.07 -0.29 -3.13
CA VAL A 44 -0.66 -0.41 -2.75
C VAL A 44 -0.43 -1.63 -1.85
N THR A 45 -1.27 -1.87 -0.84
CA THR A 45 -1.14 -3.07 0.02
C THR A 45 -1.33 -4.36 -0.76
N SER A 46 -2.29 -4.40 -1.70
CA SER A 46 -2.51 -5.56 -2.57
C SER A 46 -1.30 -5.85 -3.46
N ILE A 47 -0.70 -4.81 -4.05
CA ILE A 47 0.52 -4.94 -4.87
C ILE A 47 1.68 -5.45 -4.01
N ILE A 48 1.85 -4.92 -2.80
CA ILE A 48 2.93 -5.35 -1.89
C ILE A 48 2.75 -6.82 -1.52
N MET A 49 1.53 -7.27 -1.19
CA MET A 49 1.27 -8.68 -0.91
C MET A 49 1.51 -9.56 -2.13
N GLY A 50 1.11 -9.13 -3.33
CA GLY A 50 1.41 -9.84 -4.58
C GLY A 50 2.91 -9.93 -4.88
N LEU A 51 3.66 -8.86 -4.61
CA LEU A 51 5.12 -8.85 -4.74
C LEU A 51 5.78 -9.76 -3.70
N ILE A 52 5.32 -9.74 -2.45
CA ILE A 52 5.78 -10.68 -1.41
C ILE A 52 5.50 -12.10 -1.87
N TYR A 53 4.30 -12.41 -2.36
CA TYR A 53 3.97 -13.75 -2.85
C TYR A 53 4.87 -14.20 -4.00
N LYS A 54 5.16 -13.31 -4.95
CA LYS A 54 6.03 -13.63 -6.10
C LYS A 54 7.51 -13.75 -5.70
N LEU A 55 7.97 -12.95 -4.74
CA LEU A 55 9.38 -12.86 -4.33
C LEU A 55 9.72 -13.82 -3.19
N ASP A 56 8.76 -14.20 -2.36
CA ASP A 56 8.91 -15.16 -1.29
C ASP A 56 8.73 -16.57 -1.84
N PRO A 57 9.82 -17.32 -2.10
CA PRO A 57 9.72 -18.63 -2.70
C PRO A 57 9.13 -19.67 -1.74
N ILE A 58 9.03 -19.34 -0.44
CA ILE A 58 8.56 -20.24 0.61
C ILE A 58 7.05 -20.52 0.45
N ASN A 59 6.30 -19.60 -0.18
CA ASN A 59 4.87 -19.78 -0.44
C ASN A 59 4.57 -20.59 -1.72
N HIS A 60 5.59 -21.11 -2.43
CA HIS A 60 5.42 -22.12 -3.48
C HIS A 60 5.12 -23.53 -2.93
N GLY A 61 4.78 -23.66 -1.65
CA GLY A 61 4.39 -24.93 -1.01
C GLY A 61 2.95 -25.37 -1.32
N GLY A 62 2.54 -25.27 -2.59
CA GLY A 62 1.25 -25.73 -3.10
C GLY A 62 1.35 -26.99 -3.97
N ASP A 63 2.44 -27.75 -3.92
CA ASP A 63 2.49 -29.10 -4.51
C ASP A 63 3.60 -29.97 -3.86
N LYS A 64 3.18 -30.89 -3.00
CA LYS A 64 3.75 -32.24 -2.87
C LYS A 64 2.58 -33.20 -2.76
#